data_AF-A0A7X9UNU4-F1
#
_entry.id   AF-A0A7X9UNU4-F1
#
_cell.length_a   1.000
_cell.length_b   1.000
_cell.length_c   1.000
_cell.angle_alpha   90.00
_cell.angle_beta   90.00
_cell.angle_gamma   90.00
#
_symmetry.space_group_name_H-M   'P 1'
#
loop_
_entity.id
_entity.type
_entity.pdbx_description
1 polymer ?
#
loop_
_entity_poly.entity_id
_entity_poly.type
_entity_poly.pdbx_seq_one_letter_code
_entity_poly.pdbx_strand_id
1 'polypeptide(L)'
;MLFQKEYSFRGSHADKVNKLTSQFDDNGISKIFNRNIDVYILAPLIGFLYGRTANLDKSGSNTTKIFPEQLIKDDSILKYNYRLLMLLDEKNEQDFEKRVDKAFRNYGDESEETLADEQSYNQYVLGGVEVLYEKLIEGATTPEDYMTKLYDFMEQFNERYNETITDEKILDLCALARS
;
A
#
# COMPACT_ATOMS: atom_id res chain seq x y z
N MET A 1 -1.59 -15.27 -12.70
CA MET A 1 -1.04 -13.92 -12.89
C MET A 1 -1.56 -12.96 -11.84
N LEU A 2 -0.61 -12.33 -11.16
CA LEU A 2 -0.80 -11.27 -10.17
C LEU A 2 -1.61 -10.10 -10.76
N PHE A 3 -2.53 -9.53 -9.98
CA PHE A 3 -3.43 -8.43 -10.36
C PHE A 3 -4.41 -8.68 -11.54
N GLN A 4 -4.58 -9.91 -12.02
CA GLN A 4 -5.56 -10.22 -13.07
C GLN A 4 -6.86 -10.82 -12.56
N LYS A 5 -6.90 -11.21 -11.29
CA LYS A 5 -8.07 -11.77 -10.62
C LYS A 5 -8.64 -10.77 -9.64
N GLU A 6 -9.94 -10.88 -9.36
CA GLU A 6 -10.62 -10.05 -8.37
C GLU A 6 -9.87 -10.09 -7.03
N TYR A 7 -9.63 -8.91 -6.46
CA TYR A 7 -9.07 -8.78 -5.12
C TYR A 7 -10.20 -8.45 -4.13
N SER A 8 -10.18 -9.05 -2.95
CA SER A 8 -11.18 -8.83 -1.90
C SER A 8 -10.51 -8.54 -0.57
N PHE A 9 -10.74 -7.35 -0.03
CA PHE A 9 -10.52 -7.08 1.39
C PHE A 9 -11.60 -7.79 2.20
N ARG A 10 -11.25 -8.33 3.36
CA ARG A 10 -12.14 -9.13 4.22
C ARG A 10 -12.07 -8.72 5.67
N GLY A 11 -13.13 -9.02 6.42
CA GLY A 11 -13.22 -8.78 7.85
C GLY A 11 -12.99 -7.31 8.19
N SER A 12 -12.26 -7.04 9.27
CA SER A 12 -11.96 -5.67 9.71
C SER A 12 -11.28 -4.80 8.64
N HIS A 13 -10.48 -5.37 7.73
CA HIS A 13 -9.85 -4.60 6.66
C HIS A 13 -10.86 -4.12 5.62
N ALA A 14 -11.93 -4.89 5.36
CA ALA A 14 -13.01 -4.41 4.50
C ALA A 14 -13.70 -3.19 5.09
N ASP A 15 -13.95 -3.19 6.41
CA ASP A 15 -14.58 -2.06 7.11
C ASP A 15 -13.69 -0.82 7.08
N LYS A 16 -12.37 -0.99 7.29
CA LYS A 16 -11.39 0.10 7.21
C LYS A 16 -11.35 0.71 5.80
N VAL A 17 -11.30 -0.11 4.75
CA VAL A 17 -11.30 0.36 3.34
C VAL A 17 -12.60 1.08 2.98
N ASN A 18 -13.75 0.55 3.42
CA ASN A 18 -15.03 1.23 3.20
C ASN A 18 -15.05 2.61 3.85
N LYS A 19 -14.52 2.77 5.07
CA LYS A 19 -14.42 4.08 5.72
C LYS A 19 -13.42 5.01 5.03
N LEU A 20 -12.26 4.50 4.58
CA LEU A 20 -11.26 5.28 3.82
C LEU A 20 -11.80 5.83 2.49
N THR A 21 -12.83 5.19 1.93
CA THR A 21 -13.48 5.58 0.67
C THR A 21 -14.86 6.23 0.86
N SER A 22 -15.28 6.41 2.11
CA SER A 22 -16.55 7.05 2.46
C SER A 22 -16.45 8.57 2.31
N GLN A 23 -17.61 9.18 2.07
CA GLN A 23 -17.74 10.64 2.12
C GLN A 23 -17.69 11.10 3.57
N PHE A 24 -17.06 12.25 3.82
CA PHE A 24 -16.92 12.80 5.16
C PHE A 24 -17.45 14.22 5.31
N ASP A 25 -18.01 14.82 4.25
CA ASP A 25 -18.66 16.13 4.28
C ASP A 25 -20.18 16.04 4.07
N ASP A 26 -20.91 17.03 4.58
CA ASP A 26 -22.37 17.12 4.45
C ASP A 26 -22.83 17.30 3.00
N ASN A 27 -21.94 17.83 2.15
CA ASN A 27 -22.19 18.01 0.72
C ASN A 27 -22.03 16.69 -0.07
N GLY A 28 -21.45 15.65 0.54
CA GLY A 28 -21.24 14.34 -0.09
C GLY A 28 -20.24 14.37 -1.25
N ILE A 29 -19.31 15.32 -1.26
CA ILE A 29 -18.34 15.49 -2.34
C ILE A 29 -16.96 15.00 -1.90
N SER A 30 -16.61 15.21 -0.63
CA SER A 30 -15.24 15.05 -0.15
C SER A 30 -14.99 13.61 0.30
N LYS A 31 -14.00 12.98 -0.34
CA LYS A 31 -13.48 11.65 -0.02
C LYS A 31 -11.97 11.71 0.07
N ILE A 32 -11.39 10.90 0.96
CA ILE A 32 -9.93 10.76 1.02
C ILE A 32 -9.46 9.91 -0.16
N PHE A 33 -10.09 8.75 -0.36
CA PHE A 33 -9.85 7.88 -1.52
C PHE A 33 -11.11 7.74 -2.36
N ASN A 34 -10.98 7.88 -3.67
CA ASN A 34 -12.11 7.78 -4.59
C ASN A 34 -12.55 6.33 -4.81
N ARG A 35 -11.59 5.40 -4.88
CA ARG A 35 -11.81 3.98 -5.19
C ARG A 35 -11.04 3.09 -4.24
N ASN A 36 -11.54 1.88 -4.02
CA ASN A 36 -10.82 0.83 -3.27
C ASN A 36 -9.44 0.52 -3.87
N ILE A 37 -9.30 0.61 -5.21
CA ILE A 37 -8.03 0.41 -5.90
C ILE A 37 -6.99 1.48 -5.54
N ASP A 38 -7.41 2.72 -5.25
CA ASP A 38 -6.49 3.80 -4.84
C ASP A 38 -5.88 3.48 -3.46
N VAL A 39 -6.68 2.91 -2.55
CA VAL A 39 -6.20 2.38 -1.27
C VAL A 39 -5.25 1.20 -1.49
N TYR A 40 -5.60 0.26 -2.38
CA TYR A 40 -4.78 -0.92 -2.67
C TYR A 40 -3.43 -0.59 -3.32
N ILE A 41 -3.36 0.48 -4.12
CA ILE A 41 -2.11 0.98 -4.69
C ILE A 41 -1.20 1.54 -3.60
N LEU A 42 -1.72 2.37 -2.69
CA LEU A 42 -0.89 3.11 -1.72
C LEU A 42 -0.60 2.35 -0.43
N ALA A 43 -1.55 1.56 0.07
CA ALA A 43 -1.40 0.79 1.31
C ALA A 43 -0.11 -0.03 1.40
N PRO A 44 0.35 -0.82 0.40
CA PRO A 44 1.58 -1.59 0.53
C PRO A 44 2.81 -0.71 0.78
N LEU A 45 2.89 0.47 0.15
CA LEU A 45 3.98 1.43 0.38
C LEU A 45 3.95 1.95 1.82
N ILE A 46 2.77 2.33 2.31
CA ILE A 46 2.60 2.80 3.70
C ILE A 46 2.92 1.69 4.70
N GLY A 47 2.42 0.47 4.48
CA GLY A 47 2.71 -0.68 5.32
C GLY A 47 4.20 -0.96 5.39
N PHE A 48 4.89 -0.96 4.24
CA PHE A 48 6.34 -1.17 4.18
C PHE A 48 7.11 -0.07 4.90
N LEU A 49 6.86 1.20 4.60
CA LEU A 49 7.56 2.35 5.19
C LEU A 49 7.38 2.42 6.72
N TYR A 50 6.17 2.17 7.21
CA TYR A 50 5.88 2.13 8.64
C TYR A 50 6.30 0.81 9.32
N GLY A 51 6.82 -0.16 8.55
CA GLY A 51 7.21 -1.48 9.07
C GLY A 51 6.04 -2.29 9.61
N ARG A 52 4.82 -2.05 9.09
CA ARG A 52 3.57 -2.64 9.57
C ARG A 52 3.08 -3.71 8.61
N THR A 53 2.82 -4.89 9.16
CA THR A 53 2.15 -6.00 8.50
C THR A 53 0.91 -6.40 9.28
N ALA A 54 -0.08 -6.95 8.59
CA ALA A 54 -1.26 -7.53 9.22
C ALA A 54 -1.67 -8.84 8.53
N ASN A 55 -2.30 -9.72 9.30
CA ASN A 55 -2.82 -10.99 8.78
C ASN A 55 -4.26 -10.82 8.30
N LEU A 56 -4.65 -11.66 7.34
CA LEU A 56 -6.02 -11.67 6.86
C LEU A 56 -6.97 -12.09 7.98
N ASP A 57 -7.90 -11.20 8.31
CA ASP A 57 -9.00 -11.49 9.20
C ASP A 57 -10.07 -12.30 8.44
N LYS A 58 -10.25 -13.56 8.86
CA LYS A 58 -11.24 -14.49 8.29
C LYS A 58 -12.53 -14.58 9.14
N SER A 59 -12.60 -13.84 10.24
CA SER A 59 -13.69 -13.97 11.22
C SER A 59 -14.94 -13.16 10.85
N GLY A 60 -14.79 -12.07 10.10
CA GLY A 60 -15.89 -11.22 9.66
C GLY A 60 -16.51 -11.62 8.30
N SER A 61 -17.82 -11.41 8.15
CA SER A 61 -18.55 -11.62 6.90
C SER A 61 -18.40 -10.47 5.90
N ASN A 62 -17.89 -9.32 6.35
CA ASN A 62 -17.77 -8.12 5.51
C ASN A 62 -16.66 -8.29 4.47
N THR A 63 -16.96 -7.85 3.25
CA THR A 63 -16.06 -7.91 2.10
C THR A 63 -16.28 -6.67 1.26
N THR A 64 -15.18 -6.08 0.80
CA THR A 64 -15.20 -5.04 -0.23
C THR A 64 -14.17 -5.42 -1.30
N LYS A 65 -14.51 -5.19 -2.55
CA LYS A 65 -13.85 -5.83 -3.69
C LYS A 65 -13.24 -4.79 -4.63
N ILE A 66 -12.26 -5.25 -5.38
CA ILE A 66 -11.71 -4.57 -6.54
C ILE A 66 -11.90 -5.49 -7.74
N PHE A 67 -12.69 -5.04 -8.70
CA PHE A 67 -13.00 -5.81 -9.88
C PHE A 67 -11.77 -5.94 -10.80
N PRO A 68 -11.62 -7.06 -11.54
CA PRO A 68 -10.50 -7.29 -12.44
C PRO A 68 -10.22 -6.14 -13.41
N GLU A 69 -11.25 -5.48 -13.92
CA GLU A 69 -11.11 -4.38 -14.88
C GLU A 69 -10.34 -3.20 -14.30
N GLN A 70 -10.51 -2.91 -13.00
CA GLN A 70 -9.75 -1.86 -12.32
C GLN A 70 -8.29 -2.27 -12.14
N LEU A 71 -8.06 -3.52 -11.75
CA LEU A 71 -6.70 -4.04 -11.57
C LEU A 71 -5.93 -4.12 -12.89
N ILE A 72 -6.59 -4.53 -13.97
CA ILE A 72 -6.00 -4.55 -15.32
C ILE A 72 -5.68 -3.14 -15.80
N LYS A 73 -6.58 -2.18 -15.56
CA LYS A 73 -6.37 -0.77 -15.93
C LYS A 73 -5.17 -0.16 -15.19
N ASP A 74 -5.04 -0.45 -13.89
CA ASP A 74 -4.00 0.08 -13.02
C ASP A 74 -2.82 -0.92 -12.84
N ASP A 75 -2.71 -1.95 -13.68
CA ASP A 75 -1.75 -3.06 -13.57
C ASP A 75 -0.29 -2.60 -13.55
N SER A 76 0.02 -1.59 -14.36
CA SER A 76 1.38 -1.03 -14.46
C SER A 76 1.87 -0.49 -13.11
N ILE A 77 1.03 0.29 -12.41
CA ILE A 77 1.42 0.87 -11.12
C ILE A 77 1.41 -0.16 -10.00
N LEU A 78 0.50 -1.14 -10.04
CA LEU A 78 0.48 -2.24 -9.08
C LEU A 78 1.75 -3.10 -9.19
N LYS A 79 2.16 -3.46 -10.41
CA LYS A 79 3.41 -4.20 -10.65
C LYS A 79 4.62 -3.39 -10.25
N TYR A 80 4.62 -2.09 -10.51
CA TYR A 80 5.69 -1.20 -10.06
C TYR A 80 5.83 -1.23 -8.53
N ASN A 81 4.73 -1.08 -7.79
CA ASN A 81 4.75 -1.11 -6.33
C ASN A 81 5.18 -2.48 -5.79
N TYR A 82 4.68 -3.58 -6.37
CA TYR A 82 5.12 -4.93 -6.00
C TYR A 82 6.62 -5.11 -6.17
N ARG A 83 7.15 -4.76 -7.35
CA ARG A 83 8.58 -4.86 -7.66
C ARG A 83 9.41 -4.02 -6.72
N LEU A 84 8.98 -2.79 -6.45
CA LEU A 84 9.67 -1.88 -5.55
C LEU A 84 9.76 -2.48 -4.15
N LEU A 85 8.67 -3.02 -3.62
CA LEU A 85 8.67 -3.69 -2.31
C LEU A 85 9.60 -4.91 -2.29
N MET A 86 9.49 -5.81 -3.28
CA MET A 86 10.35 -7.00 -3.34
C MET A 86 11.84 -6.63 -3.37
N LEU A 87 12.20 -5.58 -4.12
CA LEU A 87 13.57 -5.07 -4.19
C LEU A 87 14.05 -4.45 -2.88
N LEU A 88 13.17 -3.86 -2.06
CA LEU A 88 13.56 -3.18 -0.83
C LEU A 88 13.48 -4.06 0.42
N ASP A 89 12.84 -5.23 0.36
CA ASP A 89 12.51 -6.07 1.52
C ASP A 89 13.69 -6.93 2.03
N GLU A 90 14.77 -6.27 2.44
CA GLU A 90 15.99 -6.88 3.00
C GLU A 90 15.75 -7.70 4.26
N LYS A 91 14.66 -7.39 4.96
CA LYS A 91 14.26 -8.09 6.18
C LYS A 91 13.83 -9.53 5.88
N ASN A 92 13.12 -9.73 4.77
CA ASN A 92 12.61 -11.04 4.38
C ASN A 92 13.57 -11.78 3.43
N GLU A 93 14.33 -11.07 2.59
CA GLU A 93 15.36 -11.65 1.73
C GLU A 93 16.60 -10.76 1.68
N GLN A 94 17.70 -11.23 2.26
CA GLN A 94 18.95 -10.47 2.34
C GLN A 94 19.70 -10.46 1.00
N ASP A 95 19.54 -11.50 0.18
CA ASP A 95 20.22 -11.64 -1.10
C ASP A 95 19.57 -10.72 -2.15
N PHE A 96 20.37 -9.81 -2.72
CA PHE A 96 19.90 -8.85 -3.72
C PHE A 96 19.44 -9.53 -5.02
N GLU A 97 20.18 -10.52 -5.52
CA GLU A 97 19.82 -11.20 -6.78
C GLU A 97 18.52 -11.98 -6.61
N LYS A 98 18.30 -12.59 -5.45
CA LYS A 98 17.00 -13.21 -5.13
C LYS A 98 15.87 -12.19 -5.08
N ARG A 99 16.09 -11.01 -4.48
CA ARG A 99 15.09 -9.91 -4.52
C ARG A 99 14.79 -9.46 -5.95
N VAL A 100 15.79 -9.38 -6.81
CA VAL A 100 15.63 -9.08 -8.25
C VAL A 100 14.80 -10.17 -8.93
N ASP A 101 15.08 -11.45 -8.65
CA ASP A 101 14.31 -12.57 -9.19
C ASP A 101 12.85 -12.52 -8.74
N LYS A 102 12.57 -12.27 -7.45
CA LYS A 102 11.20 -12.07 -6.92
C LYS A 102 10.47 -10.92 -7.61
N ALA A 103 11.16 -9.81 -7.86
CA ALA A 103 10.56 -8.65 -8.49
C ALA A 103 10.25 -8.87 -9.99
N PHE A 104 11.14 -9.52 -10.73
CA PHE A 104 11.09 -9.52 -12.20
C PHE A 104 10.86 -10.88 -12.86
N ARG A 105 11.07 -11.99 -12.16
CA ARG A 105 10.98 -13.35 -12.72
C ARG A 105 9.91 -14.20 -12.02
N ASN A 106 9.91 -14.20 -10.70
CA ASN A 106 9.10 -15.11 -9.88
C ASN A 106 7.87 -14.39 -9.33
N TYR A 107 6.96 -13.98 -10.23
CA TYR A 107 5.67 -13.41 -9.85
C TYR A 107 4.56 -13.84 -10.80
N GLY A 108 3.37 -14.08 -10.27
CA GLY A 108 2.18 -14.41 -11.04
C GLY A 108 2.12 -15.83 -11.63
N ASP A 109 3.08 -16.70 -11.30
CA ASP A 109 2.95 -18.16 -11.42
C ASP A 109 2.33 -18.78 -10.16
N GLU A 110 2.09 -20.09 -10.16
CA GLU A 110 1.44 -20.81 -9.05
C GLU A 110 2.44 -21.63 -8.22
N SER A 111 3.73 -21.31 -8.27
CA SER A 111 4.73 -21.93 -7.41
C SER A 111 4.56 -21.52 -5.95
N GLU A 112 4.98 -22.39 -5.03
CA GLU A 112 4.86 -22.13 -3.58
C GLU A 112 5.64 -20.87 -3.15
N GLU A 113 6.82 -20.64 -3.72
CA GLU A 113 7.64 -19.45 -3.45
C GLU A 113 6.94 -18.18 -3.90
N THR A 114 6.44 -18.13 -5.15
CA THR A 114 5.68 -16.98 -5.66
C THR A 114 4.46 -16.69 -4.80
N LEU A 115 3.69 -17.72 -4.40
CA LEU A 115 2.51 -17.53 -3.56
C LEU A 115 2.87 -17.00 -2.16
N ALA A 116 4.02 -17.41 -1.60
CA ALA A 116 4.52 -16.89 -0.32
C ALA A 116 4.95 -15.43 -0.42
N ASP A 117 5.60 -15.03 -1.51
CA ASP A 117 5.99 -13.64 -1.77
C ASP A 117 4.77 -12.74 -2.02
N GLU A 118 3.79 -13.21 -2.80
CA GLU A 118 2.50 -12.54 -2.99
C GLU A 118 1.72 -12.39 -1.68
N GLN A 119 1.75 -13.40 -0.81
CA GLN A 119 1.17 -13.33 0.53
C GLN A 119 1.89 -12.30 1.41
N SER A 120 3.22 -12.25 1.36
CA SER A 120 4.03 -11.29 2.13
C SER A 120 3.75 -9.86 1.69
N TYR A 121 3.66 -9.62 0.38
CA TYR A 121 3.19 -8.36 -0.17
C TYR A 121 1.79 -7.99 0.37
N ASN A 122 0.86 -8.95 0.36
CA ASN A 122 -0.48 -8.71 0.87
C ASN A 122 -0.50 -8.40 2.37
N GLN A 123 0.43 -8.93 3.17
CA GLN A 123 0.53 -8.55 4.58
C GLN A 123 0.91 -7.07 4.76
N TYR A 124 1.79 -6.53 3.90
CA TYR A 124 2.07 -5.08 3.88
C TYR A 124 0.87 -4.27 3.41
N VAL A 125 0.11 -4.75 2.41
CA VAL A 125 -1.16 -4.11 2.01
C VAL A 125 -2.09 -3.98 3.22
N LEU A 126 -2.33 -5.07 3.94
CA LEU A 126 -3.23 -5.06 5.09
C LEU A 126 -2.70 -4.17 6.22
N GLY A 127 -1.41 -4.25 6.53
CA GLY A 127 -0.77 -3.39 7.53
C GLY A 127 -0.86 -1.90 7.16
N GLY A 128 -0.70 -1.56 5.88
CA GLY A 128 -0.88 -0.19 5.39
C GLY A 128 -2.32 0.31 5.48
N VAL A 129 -3.31 -0.56 5.26
CA VAL A 129 -4.73 -0.23 5.49
C VAL A 129 -4.97 0.11 6.96
N GLU A 130 -4.34 -0.60 7.89
CA GLU A 130 -4.42 -0.25 9.32
C GLU A 130 -3.84 1.12 9.61
N VAL A 131 -2.62 1.39 9.14
CA VAL A 131 -1.95 2.68 9.35
C VAL A 131 -2.77 3.83 8.74
N LEU A 132 -3.24 3.67 7.51
CA LEU A 132 -4.07 4.69 6.85
C LEU A 132 -5.36 4.94 7.63
N TYR A 133 -6.02 3.89 8.13
CA TYR A 133 -7.22 4.03 8.94
C TYR A 133 -6.95 4.75 10.27
N GLU A 134 -5.94 4.31 11.02
CA GLU A 134 -5.53 4.90 12.30
C GLU A 134 -5.18 6.39 12.14
N LYS A 135 -4.43 6.72 11.09
CA LYS A 135 -3.95 8.08 10.84
C LYS A 135 -5.04 9.01 10.30
N LEU A 136 -5.88 8.53 9.39
CA LEU A 136 -6.78 9.40 8.62
C LEU A 136 -8.24 9.36 9.08
N ILE A 137 -8.68 8.28 9.71
CA ILE A 137 -10.10 8.05 10.02
C ILE A 137 -10.36 7.93 11.52
N GLU A 138 -9.50 7.23 12.26
CA GLU A 138 -9.78 6.91 13.65
C GLU A 138 -9.94 8.18 14.52
N GLY A 139 -11.08 8.27 15.20
CA GLY A 139 -11.42 9.41 16.05
C GLY A 139 -11.85 10.69 15.31
N ALA A 140 -11.88 10.71 13.98
CA ALA A 140 -12.43 11.84 13.22
C ALA A 140 -13.96 11.75 13.18
N THR A 141 -14.63 12.88 13.43
CA THR A 141 -16.10 12.97 13.44
C THR A 141 -16.63 14.13 12.60
N THR A 142 -15.84 15.17 12.38
CA THR A 142 -16.19 16.33 11.55
C THR A 142 -15.30 16.43 10.31
N PRO A 143 -15.72 17.12 9.24
CA PRO A 143 -14.88 17.38 8.08
C PRO A 143 -13.52 18.01 8.42
N GLU A 144 -13.51 18.92 9.39
CA GLU A 144 -12.29 19.57 9.89
C GLU A 144 -11.33 18.56 10.52
N ASP A 145 -11.84 17.58 11.29
CA ASP A 145 -11.00 16.53 11.88
C ASP A 145 -10.27 15.73 10.79
N TYR A 146 -10.98 15.33 9.72
CA TYR A 146 -10.37 14.59 8.61
C TYR A 146 -9.29 15.41 7.91
N MET A 147 -9.52 16.72 7.71
CA MET A 147 -8.55 17.62 7.11
C MET A 147 -7.30 17.75 7.99
N THR A 148 -7.47 18.04 9.28
CA THR A 148 -6.35 18.13 10.24
C THR A 148 -5.53 16.84 10.24
N LYS A 149 -6.19 15.68 10.33
CA LYS A 149 -5.50 14.38 10.30
C LYS A 149 -4.75 14.13 9.00
N LEU A 150 -5.30 14.55 7.86
CA LEU A 150 -4.60 14.45 6.57
C LEU A 150 -3.35 15.34 6.55
N TYR A 151 -3.45 16.58 7.02
CA TYR A 151 -2.31 17.49 7.14
C TYR A 151 -1.24 16.92 8.07
N ASP A 152 -1.61 16.49 9.28
CA ASP A 152 -0.70 15.90 10.26
C ASP A 152 0.00 14.64 9.69
N PHE A 153 -0.74 13.81 8.96
CA PHE A 153 -0.18 12.63 8.32
C PHE A 153 0.83 12.99 7.22
N MET A 154 0.53 13.97 6.38
CA MET A 154 1.43 14.44 5.34
C MET A 154 2.70 15.06 5.92
N GLU A 155 2.58 15.88 6.97
CA GLU A 155 3.71 16.48 7.67
C GLU A 155 4.60 15.40 8.30
N GLN A 156 4.03 14.49 9.10
CA GLN A 156 4.76 13.37 9.70
C GLN A 156 5.43 12.48 8.65
N PHE A 157 4.77 12.24 7.51
CA PHE A 157 5.35 11.47 6.43
C PHE A 157 6.54 12.20 5.80
N ASN A 158 6.42 13.50 5.57
CA ASN A 158 7.48 14.32 5.01
C ASN A 158 8.71 14.38 5.94
N GLU A 159 8.49 14.67 7.23
CA GLU A 159 9.54 14.68 8.25
C GLU A 159 10.27 13.34 8.32
N ARG A 160 9.52 12.23 8.31
CA ARG A 160 10.11 10.91 8.49
C ARG A 160 10.87 10.39 7.28
N TYR A 161 10.40 10.65 6.07
CA TYR A 161 10.91 9.98 4.87
C TYR A 161 11.52 10.92 3.83
N ASN A 162 11.16 12.21 3.81
CA ASN A 162 11.60 13.13 2.77
C ASN A 162 12.62 14.17 3.26
N GLU A 163 12.58 14.59 4.53
CA GLU A 163 13.51 15.62 5.04
C GLU A 163 14.98 15.17 5.05
N THR A 164 15.24 13.85 5.00
CA THR A 164 16.60 13.30 4.98
C THR A 164 17.20 13.13 3.57
N ILE A 165 16.39 13.31 2.52
CA ILE A 165 16.80 13.20 1.10
C ILE A 165 16.92 14.62 0.53
N THR A 166 18.09 15.23 0.68
CA THR A 166 18.39 16.50 0.01
C THR A 166 18.58 16.27 -1.49
N ASP A 167 18.29 17.28 -2.31
CA ASP A 167 18.59 17.26 -3.75
C ASP A 167 20.07 16.91 -4.01
N GLU A 168 20.98 17.32 -3.11
CA GLU A 168 22.38 16.92 -3.10
C GLU A 168 22.56 15.40 -3.00
N LYS A 169 21.86 14.72 -2.09
CA LYS A 169 21.93 13.25 -1.99
C LYS A 169 21.36 12.56 -3.23
N ILE A 170 20.32 13.14 -3.85
CA ILE A 170 19.78 12.60 -5.11
C ILE A 170 20.81 12.75 -6.24
N LEU A 171 21.50 13.89 -6.31
CA LEU A 171 22.56 14.14 -7.28
C LEU A 171 23.76 13.20 -7.07
N ASP A 172 24.15 12.95 -5.82
CA ASP A 172 25.22 12.02 -5.46
C ASP A 172 24.87 10.57 -5.86
N LEU A 173 23.64 10.13 -5.57
CA LEU A 173 23.14 8.81 -5.99
C LEU A 173 23.10 8.67 -7.52
N CYS A 174 22.70 9.72 -8.23
CA CYS A 174 22.74 9.77 -9.69
C CYS A 174 24.17 9.75 -10.25
N ALA A 175 25.13 10.34 -9.55
CA ALA A 175 26.54 10.32 -9.92
C ALA A 175 27.17 8.93 -9.73
N LEU A 176 26.85 8.26 -8.62
CA LEU A 176 27.26 6.88 -8.33
C LEU A 176 26.71 5.87 -9.34
N ALA A 177 25.50 6.08 -9.87
CA ALA A 177 24.93 5.21 -10.89
C ALA A 177 25.57 5.39 -12.29
N ARG A 178 26.41 6.42 -12.48
CA ARG A 178 27.11 6.72 -13.74
C ARG A 178 28.59 6.33 -13.73
N SER A 179 29.13 5.92 -12.58
CA SER A 179 30.48 5.38 -12.42
C SER A 179 30.47 3.87 -12.43
#